data_AF-A0A368JYW9-F1
#
_entry.id   AF-A0A368JYW9-F1
#
_cell.length_a   1.000
_cell.length_b   1.000
_cell.length_c   1.000
_cell.angle_alpha   90.00
_cell.angle_beta   90.00
_cell.angle_gamma   90.00
#
_symmetry.space_group_name_H-M   'P 1'
#
loop_
_entity.id
_entity.type
_entity.pdbx_description
1 polymer ?
#
loop_
_entity_poly.entity_id
_entity_poly.type
_entity_poly.pdbx_seq_one_letter_code
_entity_poly.pdbx_strand_id
1 'polypeptide(L)'
;MIDSSFKSFQSIVPPNRTVPLSQGQSDRVCRDLNAIYIDILGLLDNYAWAMVYQAGSPATQAAKPLAINLFKPPFTADTALKPTADILQVFKDWEKVVKTRRNPAAHRMPLYVPPAALSPADVIEFERYEDLISKALHAQEFEKLEPLRERRSRIGSLVPKFLHDPDGPVMDIYPILPEDIGQVVKIGRIAQTFLREHGRTTAT
;
A
#
# COMPACT_ATOMS: atom_id res chain seq x y z
N MET A 1 -3.67 5.32 -10.97
CA MET A 1 -4.24 5.41 -9.61
C MET A 1 -3.13 5.45 -8.55
N ILE A 2 -2.08 4.62 -8.63
CA ILE A 2 -0.87 4.73 -7.78
C ILE A 2 -0.34 6.17 -7.62
N ASP A 3 -0.10 6.89 -8.72
CA ASP A 3 0.43 8.27 -8.68
C ASP A 3 -0.47 9.25 -7.91
N SER A 4 -1.78 9.24 -8.19
CA SER A 4 -2.74 10.11 -7.50
C SER A 4 -2.85 9.79 -6.01
N SER A 5 -2.89 8.51 -5.66
CA SER A 5 -2.95 8.06 -4.27
C SER A 5 -1.67 8.42 -3.53
N PHE A 6 -0.51 8.26 -4.16
CA PHE A 6 0.77 8.60 -3.55
C PHE A 6 0.93 10.11 -3.34
N LYS A 7 0.53 10.94 -4.32
CA LYS A 7 0.53 12.41 -4.15
C LYS A 7 -0.40 12.87 -3.02
N SER A 8 -1.61 12.31 -2.97
CA SER A 8 -2.56 12.57 -1.88
C SER A 8 -1.98 12.16 -0.53
N PHE A 9 -1.40 10.96 -0.44
CA PHE A 9 -0.73 10.47 0.76
C PHE A 9 0.42 11.38 1.21
N GLN A 10 1.36 11.72 0.32
CA GLN A 10 2.51 12.57 0.63
C GLN A 10 2.12 13.99 1.04
N SER A 11 1.00 14.52 0.52
CA SER A 11 0.49 15.83 0.93
C SER A 11 0.07 15.86 2.40
N ILE A 12 -0.25 14.70 2.99
CA ILE A 12 -0.66 14.57 4.38
C ILE A 12 0.48 14.06 5.26
N VAL A 13 1.22 13.04 4.80
CA VAL A 13 2.31 12.39 5.54
C VAL A 13 3.63 12.56 4.79
N PRO A 14 4.17 13.79 4.67
CA PRO A 14 5.53 13.96 4.15
C PRO A 14 6.56 13.38 5.15
N PRO A 15 7.79 13.05 4.71
CA PRO A 15 8.78 12.36 5.55
C PRO A 15 9.12 13.07 6.88
N ASN A 16 9.01 14.40 6.90
CA ASN A 16 9.37 15.25 8.04
C ASN A 16 8.16 15.70 8.88
N ARG A 17 6.96 15.17 8.64
CA ARG A 17 5.79 15.54 9.46
C ARG A 17 5.87 14.91 10.83
N THR A 18 5.73 15.76 11.85
CA THR A 18 5.63 15.35 13.26
C THR A 18 4.26 15.65 13.87
N VAL A 19 3.44 16.49 13.23
CA VAL A 19 2.10 16.84 13.72
C VAL A 19 1.16 15.64 13.59
N PRO A 20 0.40 15.26 14.64
CA PRO A 20 -0.62 14.22 14.57
C PRO A 20 -1.58 14.34 13.38
N LEU A 21 -2.16 13.23 12.97
CA LEU A 21 -3.22 13.20 11.96
C LEU A 21 -4.57 13.47 12.62
N SER A 22 -5.38 14.32 11.99
CA SER A 22 -6.81 14.33 12.29
C SER A 22 -7.47 13.02 11.84
N GLN A 23 -8.68 12.73 12.35
CA GLN A 23 -9.40 11.52 11.94
C GLN A 23 -9.57 11.43 10.41
N GLY A 24 -10.03 12.51 9.77
CA GLY A 24 -10.19 12.54 8.31
C GLY A 24 -8.87 12.45 7.52
N GLN A 25 -7.76 12.91 8.10
CA GLN A 25 -6.43 12.69 7.53
C GLN A 25 -6.03 11.22 7.65
N SER A 26 -6.22 10.61 8.82
CA SER A 26 -5.95 9.19 9.08
C SER A 26 -6.72 8.28 8.12
N ASP A 27 -8.03 8.50 7.98
CA ASP A 27 -8.88 7.72 7.07
C ASP A 27 -8.40 7.83 5.62
N ARG A 28 -8.03 9.05 5.19
CA ARG A 28 -7.55 9.28 3.82
C ARG A 28 -6.21 8.62 3.56
N VAL A 29 -5.25 8.71 4.48
CA VAL A 29 -3.92 8.10 4.28
C VAL A 29 -4.01 6.59 4.30
N CYS A 30 -4.86 6.00 5.16
CA CYS A 30 -5.09 4.56 5.17
C CYS A 30 -5.74 4.11 3.87
N ARG A 31 -6.76 4.83 3.37
CA ARG A 31 -7.39 4.55 2.08
C ARG A 31 -6.38 4.61 0.94
N ASP A 32 -5.61 5.69 0.86
CA ASP A 32 -4.65 5.90 -0.23
C ASP A 32 -3.52 4.85 -0.18
N LEU A 33 -3.04 4.50 1.02
CA LEU A 33 -2.05 3.44 1.22
C LEU A 33 -2.55 2.08 0.74
N ASN A 34 -3.76 1.68 1.14
CA ASN A 34 -4.35 0.41 0.69
C ASN A 34 -4.61 0.41 -0.82
N ALA A 35 -5.06 1.54 -1.39
CA ALA A 35 -5.24 1.68 -2.83
C ALA A 35 -3.92 1.47 -3.59
N ILE A 36 -2.81 2.05 -3.12
CA ILE A 36 -1.49 1.85 -3.72
C ILE A 36 -1.14 0.35 -3.76
N TYR A 37 -1.24 -0.37 -2.64
CA TYR A 37 -0.86 -1.78 -2.61
C TYR A 37 -1.79 -2.69 -3.41
N ILE A 38 -3.10 -2.41 -3.45
CA ILE A 38 -4.05 -3.12 -4.31
C ILE A 38 -3.70 -2.90 -5.78
N ASP A 39 -3.43 -1.65 -6.17
CA ASP A 39 -3.07 -1.30 -7.54
C ASP A 39 -1.75 -1.93 -7.95
N ILE A 40 -0.76 -2.00 -7.06
CA ILE A 40 0.52 -2.67 -7.32
C ILE A 40 0.27 -4.14 -7.68
N LEU A 41 -0.47 -4.86 -6.84
CA LEU A 41 -0.74 -6.29 -7.09
C LEU A 41 -1.56 -6.49 -8.37
N GLY A 42 -2.61 -5.69 -8.58
CA GLY A 42 -3.41 -5.75 -9.80
C GLY A 42 -2.60 -5.43 -11.05
N LEU A 43 -1.67 -4.48 -10.99
CA LEU A 43 -0.79 -4.14 -12.11
C LEU A 43 0.15 -5.28 -12.48
N LEU A 44 0.72 -5.97 -11.49
CA LEU A 44 1.59 -7.13 -11.74
C LEU A 44 0.81 -8.27 -12.43
N ASP A 45 -0.42 -8.54 -11.98
CA ASP A 45 -1.27 -9.56 -12.59
C ASP A 45 -1.71 -9.14 -14.01
N ASN A 46 -2.04 -7.86 -14.22
CA ASN A 46 -2.37 -7.32 -15.55
C ASN A 46 -1.20 -7.44 -16.53
N TYR A 47 0.04 -7.14 -16.10
CA TYR A 47 1.20 -7.34 -16.95
C TYR A 47 1.42 -8.81 -17.29
N ALA A 48 1.27 -9.72 -16.32
CA ALA A 48 1.40 -11.15 -16.59
C ALA A 48 0.42 -11.60 -17.68
N TRP A 49 -0.85 -11.22 -17.57
CA TRP A 49 -1.87 -11.58 -18.55
C TRP A 49 -1.67 -10.92 -19.90
N ALA A 50 -1.31 -9.64 -19.95
CA ALA A 50 -1.06 -8.94 -21.21
C ALA A 50 0.07 -9.62 -21.99
N MET A 51 1.15 -10.00 -21.32
CA MET A 51 2.28 -10.68 -21.95
C MET A 51 1.91 -12.10 -22.40
N VAL A 52 1.18 -12.86 -21.57
CA VAL A 52 0.67 -14.20 -21.93
C VAL A 52 -0.24 -14.14 -23.15
N TYR A 53 -1.14 -13.17 -23.23
CA TYR A 53 -2.03 -13.00 -24.38
C TYR A 53 -1.26 -12.62 -25.65
N GLN A 54 -0.21 -11.80 -25.52
CA GLN A 54 0.56 -11.30 -26.65
C GLN A 54 1.49 -12.35 -27.27
N ALA A 55 2.09 -13.22 -26.47
CA ALA A 55 3.13 -14.14 -26.95
C ALA A 55 3.19 -15.50 -26.23
N GLY A 56 2.39 -15.72 -25.18
CA GLY A 56 2.38 -16.99 -24.47
C GLY A 56 1.92 -18.15 -25.36
N SER A 57 2.46 -19.33 -25.13
CA SER A 57 2.06 -20.56 -25.83
C SER A 57 0.58 -20.92 -25.56
N PRO A 58 -0.05 -21.76 -26.40
CA PRO A 58 -1.42 -22.23 -26.16
C PRO A 58 -1.60 -22.88 -24.79
N ALA A 59 -0.58 -23.59 -24.29
CA ALA A 59 -0.59 -24.20 -22.97
C ALA A 59 -0.63 -23.15 -21.84
N THR A 60 0.15 -22.08 -21.96
CA THR A 60 0.18 -20.99 -20.99
C THR A 60 -1.10 -20.17 -21.04
N GLN A 61 -1.64 -19.90 -22.22
CA GLN A 61 -2.93 -19.20 -22.37
C GLN A 61 -4.10 -20.00 -21.77
N ALA A 62 -4.04 -21.33 -21.83
CA ALA A 62 -5.04 -22.23 -21.25
C ALA A 62 -4.81 -22.55 -19.75
N ALA A 63 -3.77 -21.98 -19.12
CA ALA A 63 -3.50 -22.25 -17.72
C ALA A 63 -4.62 -21.74 -16.80
N LYS A 64 -4.74 -22.34 -15.61
CA LYS A 64 -5.72 -21.90 -14.60
C LYS A 64 -5.50 -20.41 -14.30
N PRO A 65 -6.56 -19.57 -14.25
CA PRO A 65 -6.34 -18.13 -14.17
C PRO A 65 -5.48 -17.66 -12.98
N LEU A 66 -5.67 -18.26 -11.79
CA LEU A 66 -4.90 -17.95 -10.58
C LEU A 66 -3.44 -18.45 -10.60
N ALA A 67 -3.06 -19.23 -11.62
CA ALA A 67 -1.71 -19.72 -11.83
C ALA A 67 -0.85 -18.76 -12.67
N ILE A 68 -1.47 -17.82 -13.41
CA ILE A 68 -0.76 -16.79 -14.18
C ILE A 68 -0.31 -15.66 -13.25
N ASN A 69 1.01 -15.45 -13.21
CA ASN A 69 1.68 -14.37 -12.50
C ASN A 69 3.13 -14.30 -13.02
N LEU A 70 3.75 -13.12 -13.02
CA LEU A 70 5.10 -12.87 -13.57
C LEU A 70 6.20 -13.80 -13.02
N PHE A 71 6.01 -14.35 -11.81
CA PHE A 71 7.03 -15.14 -11.11
C PHE A 71 6.67 -16.62 -10.92
N LYS A 72 5.54 -17.08 -11.51
CA LYS A 72 5.05 -18.46 -11.36
C LYS A 72 5.37 -19.34 -12.58
N PRO A 73 5.44 -20.68 -12.40
CA PRO A 73 5.87 -21.61 -13.43
C PRO A 73 5.19 -21.47 -14.79
N PRO A 74 3.86 -21.30 -14.92
CA PRO A 74 3.24 -21.14 -16.24
C PRO A 74 3.83 -19.98 -17.05
N PHE A 75 4.19 -18.89 -16.38
CA PHE A 75 4.82 -17.73 -17.01
C PHE A 75 6.32 -17.95 -17.22
N THR A 76 7.04 -18.41 -16.19
CA THR A 76 8.50 -18.48 -16.21
C THR A 76 9.06 -19.64 -17.04
N ALA A 77 8.26 -20.69 -17.27
CA ALA A 77 8.64 -21.83 -18.08
C ALA A 77 8.24 -21.69 -19.56
N ASP A 78 7.41 -20.71 -19.91
CA ASP A 78 7.00 -20.48 -21.30
C ASP A 78 8.17 -19.95 -22.12
N THR A 79 8.50 -20.62 -23.22
CA THR A 79 9.67 -20.31 -24.06
C THR A 79 9.66 -18.89 -24.60
N ALA A 80 8.50 -18.34 -24.96
CA ALA A 80 8.38 -17.00 -25.51
C ALA A 80 8.52 -15.92 -24.42
N LEU A 81 8.08 -16.22 -23.18
CA LEU A 81 8.14 -15.29 -22.05
C LEU A 81 9.46 -15.37 -21.29
N LYS A 82 10.16 -16.51 -21.39
CA LYS A 82 11.34 -16.84 -20.59
C LYS A 82 12.43 -15.76 -20.59
N PRO A 83 12.84 -15.15 -21.72
CA PRO A 83 13.87 -14.10 -21.70
C PRO A 83 13.49 -12.93 -20.78
N THR A 84 12.22 -12.52 -20.80
CA THR A 84 11.74 -11.44 -19.92
C THR A 84 11.53 -11.94 -18.49
N ALA A 85 11.05 -13.17 -18.32
CA ALA A 85 10.87 -13.79 -17.01
C ALA A 85 12.20 -13.92 -16.24
N ASP A 86 13.31 -14.20 -16.93
CA ASP A 86 14.65 -14.29 -16.36
C ASP A 86 15.13 -12.92 -15.85
N ILE A 87 14.89 -11.84 -16.61
CA ILE A 87 15.18 -10.46 -16.17
C ILE A 87 14.34 -10.11 -14.93
N LEU A 88 13.06 -10.49 -14.93
CA LEU A 88 12.15 -10.19 -13.84
C LEU A 88 12.50 -10.95 -12.55
N GLN A 89 13.25 -12.05 -12.57
CA GLN A 89 13.53 -12.84 -11.37
C GLN A 89 14.14 -12.04 -10.22
N VAL A 90 14.89 -10.97 -10.49
CA VAL A 90 15.48 -10.10 -9.46
C VAL A 90 14.41 -9.46 -8.53
N PHE A 91 13.16 -9.34 -8.99
CA PHE A 91 12.06 -8.76 -8.21
C PHE A 91 11.24 -9.81 -7.44
N LYS A 92 11.55 -11.10 -7.55
CA LYS A 92 10.73 -12.18 -6.99
C LYS A 92 10.62 -12.11 -5.46
N ASP A 93 11.72 -11.83 -4.77
CA ASP A 93 11.70 -11.75 -3.30
C ASP A 93 11.00 -10.48 -2.82
N TRP A 94 11.18 -9.37 -3.54
CA TRP A 94 10.40 -8.15 -3.30
C TRP A 94 8.90 -8.40 -3.45
N GLU A 95 8.47 -9.12 -4.49
CA GLU A 95 7.05 -9.42 -4.71
C GLU A 95 6.44 -10.25 -3.57
N LYS A 96 7.18 -11.22 -3.04
CA LYS A 96 6.75 -11.98 -1.86
C LYS A 96 6.50 -11.06 -0.68
N VAL A 97 7.41 -10.12 -0.42
CA VAL A 97 7.31 -9.16 0.69
C VAL A 97 6.11 -8.23 0.49
N VAL A 98 5.89 -7.69 -0.70
CA VAL A 98 4.72 -6.86 -0.99
C VAL A 98 3.42 -7.64 -0.82
N LYS A 99 3.41 -8.91 -1.25
CA LYS A 99 2.26 -9.79 -1.05
C LYS A 99 1.99 -10.03 0.43
N THR A 100 2.99 -10.26 1.29
CA THR A 100 2.72 -10.48 2.72
C THR A 100 2.17 -9.25 3.43
N ARG A 101 2.53 -8.04 3.00
CA ARG A 101 1.99 -6.78 3.55
C ARG A 101 0.48 -6.65 3.31
N ARG A 102 -0.02 -7.06 2.13
CA ARG A 102 -1.45 -6.96 1.78
C ARG A 102 -2.22 -8.27 2.04
N ASN A 103 -1.68 -9.38 1.56
CA ASN A 103 -2.27 -10.72 1.67
C ASN A 103 -1.65 -11.44 2.86
N PRO A 104 -2.37 -11.52 3.98
CA PRO A 104 -2.83 -12.86 4.34
C PRO A 104 -4.12 -12.89 5.17
N ALA A 105 -5.06 -13.70 4.66
CA ALA A 105 -6.25 -14.25 5.32
C ALA A 105 -7.25 -13.24 5.93
N ALA A 106 -8.50 -13.65 6.09
CA ALA A 106 -9.62 -12.85 6.60
C ALA A 106 -9.47 -12.34 8.06
N HIS A 107 -8.25 -12.34 8.61
CA HIS A 107 -7.93 -12.11 10.02
C HIS A 107 -7.01 -10.91 10.27
N ARG A 108 -6.63 -10.13 9.25
CA ARG A 108 -5.72 -8.99 9.40
C ARG A 108 -6.38 -7.63 9.12
N MET A 109 -5.91 -6.62 9.86
CA MET A 109 -6.34 -5.24 9.69
C MET A 109 -5.87 -4.70 8.33
N PRO A 110 -6.65 -3.83 7.66
CA PRO A 110 -6.13 -3.03 6.55
C PRO A 110 -4.86 -2.29 6.94
N LEU A 111 -4.03 -1.92 5.95
CA LEU A 111 -2.83 -1.13 6.23
C LEU A 111 -3.22 0.17 6.94
N TYR A 112 -2.74 0.33 8.17
CA TYR A 112 -3.16 1.39 9.08
C TYR A 112 -1.99 2.29 9.45
N VAL A 113 -2.19 3.60 9.35
CA VAL A 113 -1.24 4.63 9.78
C VAL A 113 -1.76 5.23 11.08
N PRO A 114 -1.10 5.00 12.23
CA PRO A 114 -1.52 5.58 13.50
C PRO A 114 -1.54 7.11 13.43
N PRO A 115 -2.54 7.78 14.04
CA PRO A 115 -2.64 9.23 14.00
C PRO A 115 -1.54 9.92 14.82
N ALA A 116 -1.07 9.28 15.89
CA ALA A 116 0.01 9.76 16.73
C ALA A 116 0.67 8.59 17.48
N ALA A 117 1.95 8.76 17.80
CA ALA A 117 2.63 8.07 18.88
C ALA A 117 2.56 8.93 20.14
N LEU A 118 2.34 8.29 21.29
CA LEU A 118 2.23 8.95 22.58
C LEU A 118 3.44 8.60 23.45
N SER A 119 4.13 9.61 23.97
CA SER A 119 5.05 9.45 25.09
C SER A 119 4.27 9.22 26.40
N PRO A 120 4.92 8.78 27.50
CA PRO A 120 4.24 8.67 28.79
C PRO A 120 3.57 9.96 29.26
N ALA A 121 4.17 11.13 28.97
CA ALA A 121 3.57 12.42 29.28
C ALA A 121 2.35 12.72 28.39
N ASP A 122 2.39 12.36 27.10
CA ASP A 122 1.26 12.49 26.20
C ASP A 122 0.08 11.62 26.63
N VAL A 123 0.34 10.42 27.16
CA VAL A 123 -0.71 9.53 27.69
C VAL A 123 -1.45 10.21 28.84
N ILE A 124 -0.73 10.78 29.81
CA ILE A 124 -1.35 11.49 30.95
C ILE A 124 -2.22 12.65 30.46
N GLU A 125 -1.71 13.43 29.52
CA GLU A 125 -2.46 14.57 28.98
C GLU A 125 -3.66 14.11 28.14
N PHE A 126 -3.52 13.03 27.38
CA PHE A 126 -4.60 12.42 26.61
C PHE A 126 -5.73 11.95 27.52
N GLU A 127 -5.40 11.19 28.57
CA GLU A 127 -6.35 10.72 29.59
C GLU A 127 -7.05 11.88 30.30
N ARG A 128 -6.34 12.98 30.58
CA ARG A 128 -6.92 14.20 31.14
C ARG A 128 -8.01 14.78 30.22
N TYR A 129 -7.78 14.84 28.91
CA TYR A 129 -8.79 15.32 27.98
C TYR A 129 -9.94 14.33 27.80
N GLU A 130 -9.71 13.02 27.84
CA GLU A 130 -10.78 12.02 27.84
C GLU A 130 -11.72 12.21 29.03
N ASP A 131 -11.17 12.42 30.23
CA ASP A 131 -11.96 12.71 31.43
C ASP A 131 -12.77 14.01 31.30
N LEU A 132 -12.18 15.08 30.75
CA LEU A 132 -12.89 16.33 30.50
C LEU A 132 -14.02 16.17 29.47
N ILE A 133 -13.81 15.42 28.40
CA ILE A 133 -14.82 15.12 27.38
C ILE A 133 -15.95 14.31 28.01
N SER A 134 -15.63 13.30 28.81
CA SER A 134 -16.60 12.47 29.52
C SER A 134 -17.47 13.31 30.46
N LYS A 135 -16.86 14.20 31.26
CA LYS A 135 -17.57 15.13 32.16
C LYS A 135 -18.50 16.08 31.40
N ALA A 136 -18.02 16.69 30.31
CA ALA A 136 -18.84 17.57 29.48
C ALA A 136 -20.02 16.83 28.83
N LEU A 137 -19.82 15.59 28.37
CA LEU A 137 -20.90 14.74 27.85
C LEU A 137 -21.96 14.46 28.91
N HIS A 138 -21.55 14.07 30.12
CA HIS A 138 -22.48 13.81 31.23
C HIS A 138 -23.25 15.06 31.67
N ALA A 139 -22.60 16.22 31.65
CA ALA A 139 -23.23 17.51 31.95
C ALA A 139 -24.04 18.10 30.78
N GLN A 140 -24.09 17.42 29.62
CA GLN A 140 -24.74 17.89 28.38
C GLN A 140 -24.21 19.24 27.86
N GLU A 141 -22.94 19.55 28.15
CA GLU A 141 -22.23 20.76 27.72
C GLU A 141 -21.64 20.57 26.31
N PHE A 142 -22.52 20.37 25.32
CA PHE A 142 -22.14 20.01 23.95
C PHE A 142 -21.23 21.04 23.26
N GLU A 143 -21.37 22.32 23.64
CA GLU A 143 -20.55 23.42 23.14
C GLU A 143 -19.06 23.27 23.49
N LYS A 144 -18.73 22.55 24.56
CA LYS A 144 -17.34 22.32 25.00
C LYS A 144 -16.68 21.14 24.29
N LEU A 145 -17.45 20.25 23.66
CA LEU A 145 -16.94 18.98 23.15
C LEU A 145 -15.95 19.15 22.00
N GLU A 146 -16.26 19.98 21.02
CA GLU A 146 -15.36 20.14 19.87
C GLU A 146 -14.01 20.78 20.23
N PRO A 147 -13.95 21.89 20.99
CA PRO A 147 -12.68 22.42 21.47
C PRO A 147 -11.85 21.40 22.27
N LEU A 148 -12.50 20.55 23.08
CA LEU A 148 -11.81 19.51 23.84
C LEU A 148 -11.27 18.39 22.92
N ARG A 149 -12.08 17.91 21.96
CA ARG A 149 -11.68 16.90 20.98
C ARG A 149 -10.55 17.38 20.09
N GLU A 150 -10.59 18.64 19.66
CA GLU A 150 -9.55 19.25 18.85
C GLU A 150 -8.23 19.28 19.62
N ARG A 151 -8.25 19.73 20.88
CA ARG A 151 -7.05 19.73 21.74
C ARG A 151 -6.52 18.32 21.96
N ARG A 152 -7.39 17.36 22.26
CA ARG A 152 -7.03 15.94 22.41
C ARG A 152 -6.37 15.40 21.14
N SER A 153 -6.89 15.69 19.96
CA SER A 153 -6.35 15.18 18.69
C SER A 153 -4.94 15.71 18.33
N ARG A 154 -4.47 16.75 19.03
CA ARG A 154 -3.14 17.35 18.82
C ARG A 154 -2.06 16.78 19.75
N ILE A 155 -2.44 15.87 20.66
CA ILE A 155 -1.52 15.27 21.62
C ILE A 155 -0.64 14.22 20.93
N GLY A 156 0.62 14.14 21.34
CA GLY A 156 1.61 13.24 20.77
C GLY A 156 2.25 13.77 19.48
N SER A 157 2.85 12.85 18.72
CA SER A 157 3.52 13.17 17.46
C SER A 157 3.33 12.07 16.44
N LEU A 158 3.13 12.45 15.18
CA LEU A 158 3.13 11.48 14.09
C LEU A 158 4.52 10.88 13.93
N VAL A 159 4.57 9.54 13.91
CA VAL A 159 5.73 8.77 13.47
C VAL A 159 5.33 8.09 12.17
N PRO A 160 6.00 8.35 11.02
CA PRO A 160 5.63 7.80 9.72
C PRO A 160 5.78 6.28 9.62
N LYS A 161 4.87 5.55 10.25
CA LYS A 161 4.82 4.09 10.35
C LYS A 161 3.45 3.57 9.94
N PHE A 162 3.39 2.32 9.50
CA PHE A 162 2.14 1.63 9.22
C PHE A 162 2.15 0.20 9.77
N LEU A 163 0.96 -0.31 10.07
CA LEU A 163 0.71 -1.63 10.65
C LEU A 163 -0.26 -2.40 9.77
N HIS A 164 -0.25 -3.72 9.89
CA HIS A 164 -1.16 -4.61 9.17
C HIS A 164 -1.59 -5.84 9.99
N ASP A 165 -1.14 -5.92 11.24
CA ASP A 165 -1.41 -6.99 12.20
C ASP A 165 -1.13 -6.41 13.61
N PRO A 166 -2.05 -6.51 14.58
CA PRO A 166 -1.81 -6.04 15.94
C PRO A 166 -0.56 -6.62 16.59
N ASP A 167 -0.26 -7.89 16.32
CA ASP A 167 0.89 -8.62 16.87
C ASP A 167 2.10 -8.59 15.90
N GLY A 168 1.95 -7.94 14.75
CA GLY A 168 2.95 -7.90 13.70
C GLY A 168 3.97 -6.77 13.86
N PRO A 169 4.99 -6.77 12.98
CA PRO A 169 5.97 -5.70 12.97
C PRO A 169 5.35 -4.38 12.52
N VAL A 170 5.76 -3.30 13.18
CA VAL A 170 5.49 -1.94 12.75
C VAL A 170 6.49 -1.57 11.65
N MET A 171 5.97 -1.19 10.47
CA MET A 171 6.81 -0.87 9.31
C MET A 171 6.96 0.63 9.13
N ASP A 172 8.12 1.07 8.67
CA ASP A 172 8.32 2.46 8.30
C ASP A 172 7.64 2.77 6.96
N ILE A 173 7.00 3.92 6.83
CA ILE A 173 6.45 4.40 5.54
C ILE A 173 7.60 4.73 4.60
N TYR A 174 8.64 5.40 5.12
CA TYR A 174 9.81 5.83 4.37
C TYR A 174 11.04 5.03 4.82
N PRO A 175 11.81 4.40 3.90
CA PRO A 175 11.72 4.53 2.43
C PRO A 175 10.80 3.50 1.75
N ILE A 176 10.14 2.61 2.50
CA ILE A 176 9.43 1.42 1.96
C ILE A 176 8.42 1.77 0.86
N LEU A 177 7.51 2.71 1.09
CA LEU A 177 6.45 3.02 0.15
C LEU A 177 6.99 3.59 -1.19
N PRO A 178 7.87 4.61 -1.18
CA PRO A 178 8.55 5.04 -2.41
C PRO A 178 9.35 3.94 -3.11
N GLU A 179 10.03 3.08 -2.35
CA GLU A 179 10.82 1.98 -2.92
C GLU A 179 9.93 0.97 -3.63
N ASP A 180 8.82 0.55 -3.04
CA ASP A 180 7.86 -0.37 -3.66
C ASP A 180 7.31 0.21 -4.97
N ILE A 181 6.93 1.49 -4.98
CA ILE A 181 6.51 2.18 -6.20
C ILE A 181 7.66 2.17 -7.24
N GLY A 182 8.89 2.42 -6.80
CA GLY A 182 10.07 2.38 -7.65
C GLY A 182 10.31 1.00 -8.28
N GLN A 183 10.14 -0.09 -7.54
CA GLN A 183 10.25 -1.45 -8.09
C GLN A 183 9.18 -1.72 -9.15
N VAL A 184 7.94 -1.28 -8.90
CA VAL A 184 6.83 -1.41 -9.85
C VAL A 184 7.09 -0.66 -11.14
N VAL A 185 7.67 0.54 -11.05
CA VAL A 185 8.09 1.31 -12.24
C VAL A 185 9.15 0.56 -13.04
N LYS A 186 10.13 -0.07 -12.38
CA LYS A 186 11.17 -0.88 -13.06
C LYS A 186 10.55 -2.09 -13.76
N ILE A 187 9.69 -2.83 -13.08
CA ILE A 187 8.95 -3.97 -13.67
C ILE A 187 8.11 -3.51 -14.85
N GLY A 188 7.38 -2.39 -14.70
CA GLY A 188 6.56 -1.82 -15.75
C GLY A 188 7.36 -1.47 -17.00
N ARG A 189 8.58 -0.93 -16.86
CA ARG A 189 9.47 -0.67 -17.99
C ARG A 189 9.84 -1.95 -18.72
N ILE A 190 10.22 -3.00 -17.98
CA ILE A 190 10.57 -4.32 -18.56
C ILE A 190 9.37 -4.91 -19.32
N ALA A 191 8.19 -4.94 -18.70
CA ALA A 191 6.97 -5.45 -19.31
C ALA A 191 6.55 -4.63 -20.56
N GLN A 192 6.65 -3.31 -20.49
CA GLN A 192 6.32 -2.44 -21.64
C GLN A 192 7.30 -2.61 -22.80
N THR A 193 8.59 -2.81 -22.55
CA THR A 193 9.55 -3.12 -23.62
C THR A 193 9.15 -4.40 -24.33
N PHE A 194 8.89 -5.48 -23.58
CA PHE A 194 8.42 -6.74 -24.13
C PHE A 194 7.13 -6.57 -24.96
N LEU A 195 6.13 -5.87 -24.42
CA LEU A 195 4.85 -5.66 -25.09
C LEU A 195 4.97 -4.84 -26.38
N ARG A 196 5.96 -3.94 -26.49
CA ARG A 196 6.23 -3.19 -27.73
C ARG A 196 6.92 -4.06 -28.77
N GLU A 197 7.87 -4.90 -28.35
CA GLU A 197 8.60 -5.82 -29.23
C GLU A 197 7.70 -6.93 -29.79
N HIS A 198 6.71 -7.35 -29.01
CA HIS A 198 5.76 -8.40 -29.39
C HIS A 198 4.41 -7.85 -29.83
N GLY A 199 4.19 -6.54 -29.71
CA GLY A 199 2.98 -5.87 -30.15
C GLY A 199 2.82 -6.01 -31.66
N ARG A 200 1.63 -6.39 -32.10
CA ARG A 200 1.34 -6.62 -33.53
C ARG A 200 1.76 -5.39 -34.35
N THR A 201 2.69 -5.59 -35.28
CA THR A 201 2.73 -4.83 -36.53
C THR A 201 1.46 -5.15 -37.33
N THR A 202 0.33 -4.56 -36.96
CA THR A 202 -0.73 -4.27 -37.93
C THR A 202 -0.29 -2.98 -38.62
N ALA A 203 0.01 -2.91 -39.91
CA ALA A 203 -0.63 -3.49 -41.10
C ALA A 203 0.43 -3.52 -42.25
N THR A 204 0.50 -4.51 -43.16
CA THR A 204 -0.35 -4.73 -44.36
C THR A 204 -0.97 -3.48 -44.96
#